data_AF-A0A3D2W709-F1
#
_entry.id   AF-A0A3D2W709-F1
#
_cell.length_a   1.000
_cell.length_b   1.000
_cell.length_c   1.000
_cell.angle_alpha   90.00
_cell.angle_beta   90.00
_cell.angle_gamma   90.00
#
_symmetry.space_group_name_H-M   'P 1'
#
loop_
_entity.id
_entity.type
_entity.pdbx_description
1 polymer ?
#
loop_
_entity_poly.entity_id
_entity_poly.type
_entity_poly.pdbx_seq_one_letter_code
_entity_poly.pdbx_strand_id
1 'polypeptide(L)'
;MTEYTKWVACWGNATSIREQTELRYTKDITLRYPVRMCFSGDRLRFHFSNLTGTEPVSFQASCAYCISDHLINEESSKPITVNGSDLITIDPGQETVSDEMEYDVTAGTEICVSMYLGDFTQMNAGVLITGPMTRGYYSYGNQMEEKELPLDLTRHTNWIYFLNTVDIRTEEKNHALVCFGDSITAQDWPDDLMIRAWDNGFHDVSIIRRAVSGTRILREYSCITYAAYGIKGETRFPQEMNVAGCDTVLIQHGINDI
;
A
#
# COMPACT_ATOMS: atom_id res chain seq x y z
N MET A 1 -8.84 1.68 30.73
CA MET A 1 -8.26 0.85 29.63
C MET A 1 -8.49 1.63 28.37
N THR A 2 -7.49 1.72 27.50
CA THR A 2 -7.68 2.33 26.17
C THR A 2 -8.71 1.52 25.40
N GLU A 3 -9.72 2.17 24.83
CA GLU A 3 -10.77 1.52 24.05
C GLU A 3 -10.49 1.78 22.57
N TYR A 4 -10.37 0.72 21.78
CA TYR A 4 -10.16 0.80 20.33
C TYR A 4 -11.47 0.52 19.61
N THR A 5 -12.04 1.51 18.93
CA THR A 5 -13.41 1.45 18.41
C THR A 5 -13.53 1.94 16.97
N LYS A 6 -12.52 2.66 16.48
CA LYS A 6 -12.55 3.34 15.18
C LYS A 6 -11.52 2.75 14.22
N TRP A 7 -11.93 2.48 12.99
CA TRP A 7 -11.00 2.15 11.91
C TRP A 7 -10.41 3.43 11.31
N VAL A 8 -9.07 3.49 11.23
CA VAL A 8 -8.33 4.57 10.58
C VAL A 8 -7.26 3.97 9.67
N ALA A 9 -7.12 4.49 8.46
CA ALA A 9 -6.04 4.12 7.57
C ALA A 9 -4.71 4.58 8.17
N CYS A 10 -3.75 3.68 8.31
CA CYS A 10 -2.43 3.97 8.85
C CYS A 10 -1.37 4.15 7.76
N TRP A 11 -1.61 3.51 6.61
CA TRP A 11 -0.77 3.59 5.43
C TRP A 11 -1.65 3.36 4.20
N GLY A 12 -1.34 3.99 3.08
CA GLY A 12 -2.05 3.73 1.84
C GLY A 12 -1.45 4.46 0.65
N ASN A 13 -1.75 3.92 -0.53
CA ASN A 13 -1.24 4.35 -1.83
C ASN A 13 -2.33 4.23 -2.90
N ALA A 14 -2.31 5.09 -3.91
CA ALA A 14 -3.21 4.94 -5.06
C ALA A 14 -2.86 3.68 -5.88
N THR A 15 -3.81 3.19 -6.67
CA THR A 15 -3.54 2.14 -7.67
C THR A 15 -3.36 2.78 -9.04
N SER A 16 -2.25 2.51 -9.71
CA SER A 16 -1.99 2.99 -11.07
C SER A 16 -1.73 1.84 -12.05
N ILE A 17 -1.59 2.21 -13.32
CA ILE A 17 -1.15 1.36 -14.41
C ILE A 17 0.39 1.39 -14.42
N ARG A 18 1.02 0.21 -14.35
CA ARG A 18 2.46 0.08 -14.61
C ARG A 18 2.77 0.35 -16.08
N GLU A 19 3.97 0.86 -16.35
CA GLU A 19 4.48 0.95 -17.72
C GLU A 19 4.42 -0.41 -18.46
N GLN A 20 3.89 -0.35 -19.67
CA GLN A 20 3.60 -1.50 -20.51
C GLN A 20 4.86 -1.92 -21.29
N THR A 21 5.70 -2.78 -20.72
CA THR A 21 6.90 -3.32 -21.37
C THR A 21 6.67 -4.75 -21.89
N GLU A 22 7.66 -5.36 -22.54
CA GLU A 22 7.63 -6.78 -22.95
C GLU A 22 7.74 -7.75 -21.76
N LEU A 23 8.19 -7.27 -20.59
CA LEU A 23 8.31 -8.03 -19.34
C LEU A 23 7.24 -7.56 -18.33
N ARG A 24 6.02 -8.11 -18.45
CA ARG A 24 4.86 -7.76 -17.60
C ARG A 24 4.51 -8.79 -16.54
N TYR A 25 4.96 -10.02 -16.71
CA TYR A 25 4.61 -11.12 -15.83
C TYR A 25 5.76 -11.43 -14.88
N THR A 26 5.38 -11.78 -13.67
CA THR A 26 6.27 -12.42 -12.71
C THR A 26 5.63 -13.73 -12.24
N LYS A 27 6.44 -14.60 -11.65
CA LYS A 27 5.99 -15.79 -10.93
C LYS A 27 7.06 -16.18 -9.94
N ASP A 28 6.67 -16.94 -8.93
CA ASP A 28 7.54 -17.43 -7.87
C ASP A 28 8.39 -16.31 -7.23
N ILE A 29 7.72 -15.24 -6.81
CA ILE A 29 8.35 -14.14 -6.06
C ILE A 29 7.55 -13.80 -4.81
N THR A 30 8.26 -13.29 -3.81
CA THR A 30 7.68 -12.64 -2.63
C THR A 30 7.93 -11.15 -2.70
N LEU A 31 6.87 -10.35 -2.55
CA LEU A 31 6.93 -8.91 -2.29
C LEU A 31 6.91 -8.69 -0.78
N ARG A 32 7.70 -7.75 -0.25
CA ARG A 32 7.68 -7.38 1.18
C ARG A 32 7.69 -5.86 1.32
N TYR A 33 6.75 -5.34 2.11
CA TYR A 33 6.54 -3.93 2.35
C TYR A 33 6.55 -3.64 3.87
N PRO A 34 7.65 -3.09 4.42
CA PRO A 34 7.65 -2.43 5.71
C PRO A 34 6.70 -1.23 5.73
N VAL A 35 5.84 -1.19 6.74
CA VAL A 35 4.82 -0.18 6.96
C VAL A 35 4.97 0.34 8.38
N ARG A 36 5.20 1.65 8.51
CA ARG A 36 5.28 2.34 9.79
C ARG A 36 3.88 2.54 10.36
N MET A 37 3.66 2.06 11.57
CA MET A 37 2.39 2.21 12.27
C MET A 37 2.38 3.49 13.08
N CYS A 38 1.50 4.44 12.78
CA CYS A 38 1.39 5.72 13.50
C CYS A 38 0.49 5.65 14.73
N PHE A 39 -0.33 4.60 14.85
CA PHE A 39 -1.25 4.41 15.97
C PHE A 39 -1.04 3.08 16.68
N SER A 40 -1.42 3.03 17.95
CA SER A 40 -1.63 1.77 18.65
C SER A 40 -3.03 1.25 18.35
N GLY A 41 -3.19 -0.07 18.35
CA GLY A 41 -4.47 -0.72 18.06
C GLY A 41 -4.37 -2.23 18.26
N ASP A 42 -5.49 -2.91 18.07
CA ASP A 42 -5.63 -4.35 18.36
C ASP A 42 -6.11 -5.17 17.16
N ARG A 43 -6.47 -4.51 16.06
CA ARG A 43 -6.88 -5.17 14.81
C ARG A 43 -6.36 -4.43 13.60
N LEU A 44 -6.05 -5.20 12.57
CA LEU A 44 -5.68 -4.73 11.25
C LEU A 44 -6.65 -5.27 10.20
N ARG A 45 -6.82 -4.52 9.10
CA ARG A 45 -7.38 -5.04 7.85
C ARG A 45 -6.65 -4.41 6.67
N PHE A 46 -6.55 -5.18 5.60
CA PHE A 46 -5.70 -4.86 4.45
C PHE A 46 -6.58 -4.72 3.21
N HIS A 47 -6.39 -3.64 2.47
CA HIS A 47 -7.06 -3.42 1.20
C HIS A 47 -6.11 -3.79 0.08
N PHE A 48 -6.59 -4.62 -0.83
CA PHE A 48 -5.86 -5.03 -2.02
C PHE A 48 -6.60 -4.60 -3.28
N SER A 49 -5.86 -4.24 -4.33
CA SER A 49 -6.40 -3.61 -5.52
C SER A 49 -5.79 -4.19 -6.79
N ASN A 50 -6.66 -4.69 -7.66
CA ASN A 50 -6.37 -5.02 -9.05
C ASN A 50 -7.14 -4.08 -10.00
N LEU A 51 -7.42 -2.86 -9.53
CA LEU A 51 -8.32 -1.89 -10.18
C LEU A 51 -7.90 -1.53 -11.62
N THR A 52 -6.60 -1.52 -11.89
CA THR A 52 -6.02 -1.24 -13.21
C THR A 52 -5.52 -2.51 -13.92
N GLY A 53 -5.73 -3.69 -13.31
CA GLY A 53 -5.37 -4.97 -13.88
C GLY A 53 -6.25 -5.38 -15.06
N THR A 54 -5.70 -6.25 -15.92
CA THR A 54 -6.46 -6.81 -17.06
C THR A 54 -6.68 -8.32 -16.95
N GLU A 55 -6.09 -8.96 -15.94
CA GLU A 55 -6.22 -10.38 -15.63
C GLU A 55 -6.44 -10.57 -14.12
N PRO A 56 -7.08 -11.65 -13.68
CA PRO A 56 -7.15 -11.99 -12.27
C PRO A 56 -5.74 -12.12 -11.69
N VAL A 57 -5.56 -11.65 -10.45
CA VAL A 57 -4.32 -11.81 -9.69
C VAL A 57 -4.57 -12.68 -8.48
N SER A 58 -3.66 -13.61 -8.20
CA SER A 58 -3.77 -14.54 -7.07
C SER A 58 -2.48 -14.54 -6.26
N PHE A 59 -2.60 -14.41 -4.94
CA PHE A 59 -1.46 -14.41 -4.03
C PHE A 59 -1.86 -14.90 -2.63
N GLN A 60 -0.87 -15.36 -1.88
CA GLN A 60 -0.97 -15.49 -0.42
C GLN A 60 -0.33 -14.25 0.22
N ALA A 61 -0.79 -13.85 1.40
CA ALA A 61 -0.22 -12.71 2.12
C ALA A 61 -0.13 -12.94 3.62
N SER A 62 0.82 -12.28 4.27
CA SER A 62 1.00 -12.30 5.72
C SER A 62 1.43 -10.94 6.27
N CYS A 63 1.23 -10.76 7.57
CA CYS A 63 1.71 -9.63 8.34
C CYS A 63 2.55 -10.13 9.52
N ALA A 64 3.71 -9.52 9.73
CA ALA A 64 4.59 -9.77 10.87
C ALA A 64 5.19 -8.47 11.38
N TYR A 65 5.62 -8.39 12.64
CA TYR A 65 6.44 -7.27 13.10
C TYR A 65 7.74 -7.21 12.29
N CYS A 66 8.06 -6.01 11.84
CA CYS A 66 9.25 -5.70 11.05
C CYS A 66 10.35 -5.27 12.04
N ILE A 67 11.41 -6.08 12.15
CA ILE A 67 12.58 -5.77 12.98
C ILE A 67 13.52 -4.84 12.20
N SER A 68 13.66 -5.10 10.89
CA SER A 68 14.29 -4.23 9.91
C SER A 68 13.72 -4.52 8.53
N ASP A 69 14.17 -3.78 7.51
CA ASP A 69 13.71 -3.92 6.12
C ASP A 69 13.63 -5.35 5.58
N HIS A 70 14.61 -6.18 5.93
CA HIS A 70 14.72 -7.56 5.47
C HIS A 70 14.28 -8.57 6.54
N LEU A 71 14.15 -8.15 7.80
CA LEU A 71 14.04 -9.02 8.96
C LEU A 71 12.68 -8.86 9.65
N ILE A 72 11.95 -9.96 9.79
CA ILE A 72 10.68 -10.02 10.53
C ILE A 72 10.85 -10.80 11.84
N ASN A 73 9.92 -10.59 12.76
CA ASN A 73 9.68 -11.52 13.86
C ASN A 73 8.72 -12.63 13.39
N GLU A 74 9.27 -13.79 13.04
CA GLU A 74 8.50 -14.94 12.53
C GLU A 74 7.40 -15.42 13.50
N GLU A 75 7.62 -15.33 14.82
CA GLU A 75 6.63 -15.72 15.83
C GLU A 75 5.39 -14.82 15.83
N SER A 76 5.50 -13.63 15.24
CA SER A 76 4.40 -12.67 15.09
C SER A 76 3.72 -12.74 13.72
N SER A 77 4.16 -13.65 12.84
CA SER A 77 3.58 -13.80 11.51
C SER A 77 2.14 -14.32 11.60
N LYS A 78 1.22 -13.64 10.94
CA LYS A 78 -0.17 -14.08 10.78
C LYS A 78 -0.59 -14.00 9.31
N PRO A 79 -1.29 -15.03 8.80
CA PRO A 79 -1.80 -15.02 7.44
C PRO A 79 -2.92 -13.98 7.29
N ILE A 80 -2.90 -13.24 6.19
CA ILE A 80 -3.99 -12.35 5.79
C ILE A 80 -4.95 -13.16 4.94
N THR A 81 -6.23 -13.14 5.28
CA THR A 81 -7.28 -13.91 4.61
C THR A 81 -8.38 -13.02 4.06
N VAL A 82 -9.10 -13.50 3.05
CA VAL A 82 -10.30 -12.86 2.50
C VAL A 82 -11.40 -13.91 2.49
N ASN A 83 -12.50 -13.67 3.21
CA ASN A 83 -13.59 -14.63 3.37
C ASN A 83 -13.11 -16.01 3.87
N GLY A 84 -12.10 -16.02 4.75
CA GLY A 84 -11.47 -17.20 5.33
C GLY A 84 -10.47 -17.93 4.42
N SER A 85 -10.24 -17.45 3.19
CA SER A 85 -9.25 -18.01 2.26
C SER A 85 -7.91 -17.32 2.39
N ASP A 86 -6.81 -18.09 2.46
CA ASP A 86 -5.43 -17.59 2.44
C ASP A 86 -4.91 -17.33 1.02
N LEU A 87 -5.47 -18.02 0.02
CA LEU A 87 -5.30 -17.68 -1.38
C LEU A 87 -6.30 -16.57 -1.74
N ILE A 88 -5.79 -15.36 -1.91
CA ILE A 88 -6.55 -14.17 -2.28
C ILE A 88 -6.54 -14.06 -3.80
N THR A 89 -7.72 -14.05 -4.43
CA THR A 89 -7.87 -13.79 -5.86
C THR A 89 -8.69 -12.52 -6.08
N ILE A 90 -8.19 -11.62 -6.92
CA ILE A 90 -8.84 -10.35 -7.25
C ILE A 90 -9.02 -10.26 -8.76
N ASP A 91 -10.28 -10.19 -9.18
CA ASP A 91 -10.64 -10.05 -10.59
C ASP A 91 -10.15 -8.71 -11.18
N PRO A 92 -10.00 -8.61 -12.52
CA PRO A 92 -9.64 -7.36 -13.18
C PRO A 92 -10.61 -6.23 -12.81
N GLY A 93 -10.08 -5.05 -12.48
CA GLY A 93 -10.90 -3.90 -12.15
C GLY A 93 -11.57 -3.96 -10.78
N GLN A 94 -11.20 -4.92 -9.93
CA GLN A 94 -11.77 -5.09 -8.60
C GLN A 94 -10.77 -4.76 -7.48
N GLU A 95 -11.32 -4.51 -6.31
CA GLU A 95 -10.61 -4.35 -5.05
C GLU A 95 -11.26 -5.26 -4.00
N THR A 96 -10.49 -5.66 -2.99
CA THR A 96 -11.01 -6.44 -1.86
C THR A 96 -10.41 -5.97 -0.55
N VAL A 97 -11.13 -6.21 0.55
CA VAL A 97 -10.65 -5.99 1.91
C VAL A 97 -10.48 -7.35 2.57
N SER A 98 -9.41 -7.52 3.34
CA SER A 98 -9.19 -8.71 4.15
C SER A 98 -10.24 -8.85 5.25
N ASP A 99 -10.33 -10.06 5.78
CA ASP A 99 -10.97 -10.28 7.08
C ASP A 99 -10.23 -9.47 8.16
N GLU A 100 -10.92 -9.12 9.24
CA GLU A 100 -10.31 -8.44 10.38
C GLU A 100 -9.32 -9.40 11.07
N MET A 101 -8.09 -8.94 11.26
CA MET A 101 -7.04 -9.70 11.92
C MET A 101 -6.77 -9.11 13.29
N GLU A 102 -6.97 -9.90 14.35
CA GLU A 102 -6.48 -9.54 15.69
C GLU A 102 -4.96 -9.48 15.68
N TYR A 103 -4.43 -8.29 15.92
CA TYR A 103 -3.01 -7.99 15.84
C TYR A 103 -2.73 -6.75 16.67
N ASP A 104 -2.13 -6.94 17.84
CA ASP A 104 -1.73 -5.80 18.67
C ASP A 104 -0.60 -5.05 17.97
N VAL A 105 -0.72 -3.73 17.91
CA VAL A 105 0.28 -2.83 17.32
C VAL A 105 0.48 -1.68 18.29
N THR A 106 1.74 -1.25 18.42
CA THR A 106 2.09 -0.05 19.18
C THR A 106 2.49 1.06 18.22
N ALA A 107 2.02 2.29 18.45
CA ALA A 107 2.43 3.44 17.66
C ALA A 107 3.96 3.55 17.60
N GLY A 108 4.50 3.77 16.41
CA GLY A 108 5.93 3.82 16.14
C GLY A 108 6.60 2.46 15.92
N THR A 109 5.86 1.34 15.93
CA THR A 109 6.41 0.07 15.42
C THR A 109 6.26 -0.03 13.91
N GLU A 110 6.94 -1.00 13.31
CA GLU A 110 6.78 -1.34 11.91
C GLU A 110 6.22 -2.75 11.78
N ILE A 111 5.36 -2.93 10.78
CA ILE A 111 4.92 -4.24 10.32
C ILE A 111 5.45 -4.46 8.91
N CYS A 112 5.78 -5.68 8.56
CA CYS A 112 6.12 -6.07 7.21
C CYS A 112 4.90 -6.80 6.64
N VAL A 113 4.35 -6.33 5.53
CA VAL A 113 3.33 -7.04 4.74
C VAL A 113 4.05 -7.81 3.64
N SER A 114 3.98 -9.14 3.67
CA SER A 114 4.56 -10.02 2.66
C SER A 114 3.48 -10.59 1.75
N MET A 115 3.73 -10.68 0.45
CA MET A 115 2.81 -11.24 -0.54
C MET A 115 3.55 -12.22 -1.45
N TYR A 116 3.13 -13.48 -1.51
CA TYR A 116 3.72 -14.49 -2.38
C TYR A 116 2.89 -14.69 -3.65
N LEU A 117 3.54 -14.47 -4.79
CA LEU A 117 3.02 -14.66 -6.14
C LEU A 117 3.58 -15.97 -6.71
N GLY A 118 2.92 -17.09 -6.42
CA GLY A 118 3.41 -18.42 -6.83
C GLY A 118 3.27 -18.69 -8.33
N ASP A 119 2.16 -18.25 -8.93
CA ASP A 119 1.86 -18.44 -10.35
C ASP A 119 2.09 -17.16 -11.17
N PHE A 120 1.98 -17.30 -12.50
CA PHE A 120 2.07 -16.17 -13.43
C PHE A 120 1.08 -15.08 -13.06
N THR A 121 1.62 -13.92 -12.67
CA THR A 121 0.86 -12.74 -12.30
C THR A 121 1.24 -11.58 -13.20
N GLN A 122 0.24 -10.94 -13.79
CA GLN A 122 0.43 -9.70 -14.54
C GLN A 122 0.67 -8.54 -13.57
N MET A 123 1.86 -7.94 -13.60
CA MET A 123 2.28 -6.85 -12.71
C MET A 123 1.76 -5.49 -13.21
N ASN A 124 0.46 -5.41 -13.48
CA ASN A 124 -0.15 -4.25 -14.11
C ASN A 124 -0.68 -3.22 -13.10
N ALA A 125 -1.24 -3.70 -11.99
CA ALA A 125 -1.78 -2.88 -10.92
C ALA A 125 -0.72 -2.57 -9.88
N GLY A 126 -0.22 -1.34 -9.89
CA GLY A 126 0.75 -0.87 -8.92
C GLY A 126 1.05 0.60 -9.07
N VAL A 127 1.76 1.17 -8.11
CA VAL A 127 2.14 2.58 -8.13
C VAL A 127 3.61 2.74 -7.81
N LEU A 128 4.26 3.65 -8.52
CA LEU A 128 5.61 4.10 -8.22
C LEU A 128 5.54 5.27 -7.23
N ILE A 129 6.11 5.07 -6.06
CA ILE A 129 6.24 6.10 -5.02
C ILE A 129 7.68 6.14 -4.51
N THR A 130 8.10 7.27 -3.95
CA THR A 130 9.43 7.41 -3.34
C THR A 130 9.36 8.20 -2.05
N GLY A 131 10.34 8.02 -1.18
CA GLY A 131 10.46 8.78 0.06
C GLY A 131 11.16 7.97 1.14
N PRO A 132 11.52 8.60 2.27
CA PRO A 132 12.25 7.95 3.35
C PRO A 132 11.50 6.77 3.99
N MET A 133 10.17 6.68 3.82
CA MET A 133 9.35 5.60 4.39
C MET A 133 8.86 4.61 3.33
N THR A 134 9.21 4.86 2.07
CA THR A 134 8.91 3.99 0.94
C THR A 134 10.03 2.98 0.76
N ARG A 135 9.88 1.78 1.32
CA ARG A 135 10.88 0.70 1.27
C ARG A 135 10.22 -0.56 0.76
N GLY A 136 10.33 -0.90 -0.53
CA GLY A 136 9.76 -2.14 -1.06
C GLY A 136 10.83 -3.15 -1.38
N TYR A 137 10.53 -4.44 -1.26
CA TYR A 137 11.44 -5.51 -1.67
C TYR A 137 10.72 -6.56 -2.49
N TYR A 138 11.45 -7.15 -3.43
CA TYR A 138 11.06 -8.43 -4.02
C TYR A 138 12.19 -9.44 -3.84
N SER A 139 11.84 -10.70 -3.59
CA SER A 139 12.75 -11.83 -3.51
C SER A 139 12.23 -12.99 -4.35
N TYR A 140 13.13 -13.75 -4.98
CA TYR A 140 12.75 -15.00 -5.63
C TYR A 140 12.33 -16.07 -4.63
N GLY A 141 11.37 -16.90 -5.02
CA GLY A 141 10.81 -17.99 -4.21
C GLY A 141 9.74 -17.52 -3.22
N ASN A 142 9.16 -18.51 -2.53
CA ASN A 142 8.33 -18.26 -1.35
C ASN A 142 9.21 -17.92 -0.15
N GLN A 143 9.24 -16.65 0.21
CA GLN A 143 9.98 -16.07 1.34
C GLN A 143 9.00 -15.35 2.28
N MET A 144 7.70 -15.65 2.20
CA MET A 144 6.65 -14.89 2.87
C MET A 144 6.84 -14.88 4.40
N GLU A 145 7.16 -16.05 4.95
CA GLU A 145 7.34 -16.28 6.39
C GLU A 145 8.81 -16.34 6.81
N GLU A 146 9.73 -16.22 5.85
CA GLU A 146 11.16 -16.28 6.12
C GLU A 146 11.59 -15.09 6.96
N LYS A 147 12.23 -15.42 8.08
CA LYS A 147 12.70 -14.45 9.07
C LYS A 147 13.52 -13.35 8.43
N GLU A 148 14.47 -13.70 7.58
CA GLU A 148 15.31 -12.75 6.84
C GLU A 148 15.22 -13.03 5.34
N LEU A 149 15.00 -11.99 4.53
CA LEU A 149 15.04 -12.15 3.07
C LEU A 149 16.47 -12.46 2.59
N PRO A 150 16.68 -13.50 1.76
CA PRO A 150 18.00 -13.86 1.25
C PRO A 150 18.57 -12.76 0.34
N LEU A 151 19.69 -12.16 0.76
CA LEU A 151 20.27 -10.97 0.11
C LEU A 151 20.68 -11.19 -1.35
N ASP A 152 21.10 -12.40 -1.72
CA ASP A 152 21.49 -12.77 -3.08
C ASP A 152 20.28 -12.86 -4.03
N LEU A 153 19.09 -13.14 -3.49
CA LEU A 153 17.83 -13.25 -4.24
C LEU A 153 16.94 -12.00 -4.14
N THR A 154 17.29 -11.05 -3.27
CA THR A 154 16.44 -9.91 -2.92
C THR A 154 16.92 -8.60 -3.53
N ARG A 155 15.98 -7.77 -4.00
CA ARG A 155 16.26 -6.40 -4.45
C ARG A 155 15.20 -5.43 -3.96
N HIS A 156 15.62 -4.17 -3.82
CA HIS A 156 14.73 -3.06 -3.50
C HIS A 156 13.85 -2.69 -4.70
N THR A 157 12.64 -2.24 -4.43
CA THR A 157 11.67 -1.71 -5.40
C THR A 157 10.90 -0.54 -4.80
N ASN A 158 10.66 0.48 -5.61
CA ASN A 158 9.78 1.61 -5.29
C ASN A 158 8.35 1.41 -5.82
N TRP A 159 8.09 0.26 -6.45
CA TRP A 159 6.76 -0.12 -6.87
C TRP A 159 6.04 -0.87 -5.77
N ILE A 160 4.86 -0.37 -5.44
CA ILE A 160 3.92 -1.07 -4.56
C ILE A 160 2.85 -1.71 -5.45
N TYR A 161 2.79 -3.03 -5.43
CA TYR A 161 1.85 -3.82 -6.23
C TYR A 161 0.78 -4.38 -5.32
N PHE A 162 -0.47 -4.26 -5.77
CA PHE A 162 -1.67 -4.85 -5.17
C PHE A 162 -2.03 -4.39 -3.74
N LEU A 163 -1.09 -4.16 -2.83
CA LEU A 163 -1.36 -3.58 -1.51
C LEU A 163 -1.75 -2.11 -1.66
N ASN A 164 -2.98 -1.77 -1.26
CA ASN A 164 -3.54 -0.44 -1.45
C ASN A 164 -3.61 0.36 -0.14
N THR A 165 -4.10 -0.24 0.96
CA THR A 165 -4.28 0.44 2.26
C THR A 165 -4.11 -0.54 3.41
N VAL A 166 -3.56 -0.09 4.52
CA VAL A 166 -3.56 -0.80 5.81
C VAL A 166 -4.35 0.03 6.80
N ASP A 167 -5.48 -0.49 7.26
CA ASP A 167 -6.27 0.13 8.32
C ASP A 167 -5.95 -0.52 9.66
N ILE A 168 -6.05 0.27 10.73
CA ILE A 168 -5.92 -0.15 12.11
C ILE A 168 -7.17 0.25 12.91
N ARG A 169 -7.63 -0.64 13.79
CA ARG A 169 -8.68 -0.31 14.77
C ARG A 169 -8.02 0.32 15.99
N THR A 170 -8.34 1.58 16.26
CA THR A 170 -7.62 2.45 17.18
C THR A 170 -8.58 3.38 17.96
N GLU A 171 -8.02 4.31 18.75
CA GLU A 171 -8.76 5.29 19.54
C GLU A 171 -9.56 6.27 18.67
N GLU A 172 -10.71 6.74 19.16
CA GLU A 172 -11.62 7.67 18.45
C GLU A 172 -10.96 8.98 17.97
N LYS A 173 -10.00 9.48 18.74
CA LYS A 173 -9.28 10.74 18.44
C LYS A 173 -8.45 10.66 17.16
N ASN A 174 -8.05 9.46 16.74
CA ASN A 174 -7.15 9.27 15.62
C ASN A 174 -7.89 9.49 14.29
N HIS A 175 -7.24 10.12 13.33
CA HIS A 175 -7.80 10.44 12.02
C HIS A 175 -6.75 10.33 10.91
N ALA A 176 -7.20 10.36 9.66
CA ALA A 176 -6.33 10.32 8.49
C ALA A 176 -6.41 11.63 7.71
N LEU A 177 -5.25 12.07 7.22
CA LEU A 177 -5.10 13.12 6.23
C LEU A 177 -4.66 12.49 4.91
N VAL A 178 -5.34 12.81 3.82
CA VAL A 178 -4.97 12.32 2.49
C VAL A 178 -4.17 13.37 1.71
N CYS A 179 -2.99 13.00 1.24
CA CYS A 179 -2.21 13.74 0.25
C CYS A 179 -2.56 13.23 -1.15
N PHE A 180 -3.44 13.94 -1.86
CA PHE A 180 -3.88 13.58 -3.21
C PHE A 180 -3.10 14.34 -4.28
N GLY A 181 -2.63 13.65 -5.32
CA GLY A 181 -1.86 14.34 -6.34
C GLY A 181 -1.33 13.55 -7.52
N ASP A 182 -0.39 14.21 -8.21
CA ASP A 182 0.35 13.69 -9.35
C ASP A 182 1.77 13.23 -8.96
N SER A 183 2.72 13.25 -9.89
CA SER A 183 4.11 12.83 -9.67
C SER A 183 4.84 13.64 -8.61
N ILE A 184 4.42 14.88 -8.32
CA ILE A 184 5.03 15.65 -7.23
C ILE A 184 4.62 15.06 -5.88
N THR A 185 3.36 14.64 -5.74
CA THR A 185 2.85 13.99 -4.53
C THR A 185 3.24 12.52 -4.43
N ALA A 186 3.62 11.90 -5.54
CA ALA A 186 4.20 10.55 -5.52
C ALA A 186 5.62 10.51 -4.93
N GLN A 187 6.29 11.66 -4.80
CA GLN A 187 7.64 11.79 -4.25
C GLN A 187 7.66 11.84 -2.71
N ASP A 188 8.75 12.31 -2.12
CA ASP A 188 9.12 12.21 -0.71
C ASP A 188 8.25 13.03 0.25
N TRP A 189 7.72 14.18 -0.17
CA TRP A 189 7.11 15.13 0.75
C TRP A 189 5.97 14.59 1.65
N PRO A 190 5.11 13.62 1.24
CA PRO A 190 4.13 13.04 2.17
C PRO A 190 4.78 12.20 3.28
N ASP A 191 5.89 11.51 2.99
CA ASP A 191 6.64 10.78 4.02
C ASP A 191 7.35 11.77 4.97
N ASP A 192 7.94 12.84 4.43
CA ASP A 192 8.55 13.89 5.25
C ASP A 192 7.50 14.62 6.11
N LEU A 193 6.29 14.82 5.58
CA LEU A 193 5.17 15.36 6.35
C LEU A 193 4.79 14.41 7.50
N MET A 194 4.74 13.10 7.26
CA MET A 194 4.48 12.11 8.30
C MET A 194 5.56 12.14 9.39
N ILE A 195 6.84 12.13 9.01
CA ILE A 195 7.97 12.20 9.94
C ILE A 195 7.89 13.49 10.75
N ARG A 196 7.68 14.63 10.09
CA ARG A 196 7.59 15.93 10.74
C ARG A 196 6.39 16.02 11.68
N ALA A 197 5.23 15.49 11.31
CA ALA A 197 4.05 15.45 12.18
C ALA A 197 4.38 14.68 13.47
N TRP A 198 4.96 13.49 13.33
CA TRP A 198 5.38 12.65 14.45
C TRP A 198 6.38 13.36 15.38
N ASP A 199 7.44 13.95 14.81
CA ASP A 199 8.50 14.64 15.55
C ASP A 199 8.00 15.91 16.27
N ASN A 200 6.92 16.51 15.78
CA ASN A 200 6.28 17.68 16.41
C ASN A 200 5.15 17.30 17.38
N GLY A 201 4.96 16.01 17.67
CA GLY A 201 4.00 15.53 18.68
C GLY A 201 2.57 15.34 18.18
N PHE A 202 2.34 15.37 16.86
CA PHE A 202 1.06 15.03 16.26
C PHE A 202 0.98 13.51 16.07
N HIS A 203 0.48 12.81 17.10
CA HIS A 203 0.39 11.34 17.15
C HIS A 203 -1.02 10.80 16.92
N ASP A 204 -1.96 11.68 16.61
CA ASP A 204 -3.38 11.39 16.34
C ASP A 204 -3.73 11.51 14.85
N VAL A 205 -2.75 11.73 13.98
CA VAL A 205 -2.92 11.85 12.52
C VAL A 205 -2.04 10.85 11.76
N SER A 206 -2.64 10.19 10.76
CA SER A 206 -1.92 9.42 9.74
C SER A 206 -1.88 10.20 8.43
N ILE A 207 -0.80 10.05 7.66
CA ILE A 207 -0.65 10.70 6.36
C ILE A 207 -0.75 9.62 5.28
N ILE A 208 -1.81 9.68 4.47
CA ILE A 208 -2.14 8.68 3.46
C ILE A 208 -1.87 9.26 2.07
N ARG A 209 -1.03 8.59 1.30
CA ARG A 209 -0.66 9.04 -0.04
C ARG A 209 -1.65 8.52 -1.06
N ARG A 210 -2.21 9.38 -1.89
CA ARG A 210 -3.10 9.03 -3.02
C ARG A 210 -2.61 9.75 -4.27
N ALA A 211 -1.44 9.34 -4.74
CA ALA A 211 -0.73 10.01 -5.81
C ALA A 211 -0.38 9.07 -6.96
N VAL A 212 -0.53 9.55 -8.19
CA VAL A 212 -0.17 8.80 -9.38
C VAL A 212 0.61 9.69 -10.34
N SER A 213 1.78 9.24 -10.75
CA SER A 213 2.64 9.99 -11.67
C SER A 213 1.98 10.17 -13.04
N GLY A 214 2.09 11.39 -13.58
CA GLY A 214 1.62 11.72 -14.93
C GLY A 214 0.12 11.99 -15.06
N THR A 215 -0.69 11.78 -14.01
CA THR A 215 -2.13 12.02 -14.09
C THR A 215 -2.44 13.48 -14.32
N ARG A 216 -3.56 13.72 -14.99
CA ARG A 216 -4.22 15.02 -15.13
C ARG A 216 -5.54 15.01 -14.39
N ILE A 217 -6.12 16.16 -14.10
CA ILE A 217 -7.36 16.25 -13.33
C ILE A 217 -8.55 15.80 -14.18
N LEU A 218 -8.68 16.33 -15.40
CA LEU A 218 -9.90 16.15 -16.22
C LEU A 218 -9.70 15.36 -17.52
N ARG A 219 -8.45 14.97 -17.82
CA ARG A 219 -8.09 14.28 -19.07
C ARG A 219 -7.26 13.04 -18.77
N GLU A 220 -7.31 12.06 -19.66
CA GLU A 220 -6.49 10.86 -19.58
C GLU A 220 -6.06 10.42 -20.97
N TYR A 221 -5.10 9.50 -21.02
CA TYR A 221 -4.60 8.92 -22.25
C TYR A 221 -5.13 7.50 -22.45
N SER A 222 -5.49 7.15 -23.68
CA SER A 222 -6.06 5.84 -24.02
C SER A 222 -5.15 4.97 -24.89
N CYS A 223 -3.86 5.30 -25.00
CA CYS A 223 -2.90 4.53 -25.81
C CYS A 223 -1.81 3.89 -24.94
N ILE A 224 -1.25 2.79 -25.44
CA ILE A 224 -0.24 1.99 -24.71
C ILE A 224 0.96 2.81 -24.22
N THR A 225 1.38 3.82 -24.99
CA THR A 225 2.52 4.69 -24.67
C THR A 225 2.29 5.54 -23.42
N TYR A 226 1.06 5.95 -23.17
CA TYR A 226 0.73 6.92 -22.11
C TYR A 226 -0.25 6.38 -21.07
N ALA A 227 -0.72 5.13 -21.21
CA ALA A 227 -1.61 4.51 -20.24
C ALA A 227 -1.01 4.50 -18.82
N ALA A 228 0.33 4.42 -18.70
CA ALA A 228 1.05 4.47 -17.42
C ALA A 228 0.95 5.82 -16.70
N TYR A 229 0.51 6.88 -17.38
CA TYR A 229 0.17 8.16 -16.74
C TYR A 229 -1.15 8.13 -15.97
N GLY A 230 -1.80 6.97 -15.91
CA GLY A 230 -2.87 6.69 -14.98
C GLY A 230 -4.22 7.28 -15.38
N ILE A 231 -5.21 6.93 -14.56
CA ILE A 231 -6.59 7.38 -14.68
C ILE A 231 -6.67 8.86 -14.27
N LYS A 232 -7.54 9.65 -14.91
CA LYS A 232 -7.71 11.07 -14.54
C LYS A 232 -8.20 11.26 -13.10
N GLY A 233 -7.86 12.40 -12.51
CA GLY A 233 -8.21 12.78 -11.14
C GLY A 233 -9.72 12.81 -10.86
N GLU A 234 -10.55 13.25 -11.81
CA GLU A 234 -12.01 13.24 -11.69
C GLU A 234 -12.57 11.85 -11.41
N THR A 235 -12.02 10.82 -12.06
CA THR A 235 -12.41 9.44 -11.82
C THR A 235 -11.83 8.97 -10.49
N ARG A 236 -10.52 9.17 -10.26
CA ARG A 236 -9.78 8.66 -9.09
C ARG A 236 -10.29 9.23 -7.76
N PHE A 237 -10.55 10.53 -7.69
CA PHE A 237 -10.75 11.24 -6.43
C PHE A 237 -11.90 10.65 -5.58
N PRO A 238 -13.12 10.43 -6.10
CA PRO A 238 -14.19 9.81 -5.32
C PRO A 238 -13.86 8.42 -4.75
N GLN A 239 -13.05 7.61 -5.45
CA GLN A 239 -12.66 6.29 -4.94
C GLN A 239 -11.52 6.40 -3.93
N GLU A 240 -10.49 7.17 -4.25
CA GLU A 240 -9.28 7.27 -3.44
C GLU A 240 -9.50 8.03 -2.13
N MET A 241 -10.57 8.83 -2.03
CA MET A 241 -11.00 9.48 -0.79
C MET A 241 -11.79 8.56 0.15
N ASN A 242 -12.13 7.33 -0.27
CA ASN A 242 -12.74 6.34 0.62
C ASN A 242 -11.67 5.73 1.55
N VAL A 243 -11.15 6.56 2.44
CA VAL A 243 -10.08 6.25 3.39
C VAL A 243 -10.66 6.25 4.79
N ALA A 244 -10.47 5.15 5.52
CA ALA A 244 -11.00 5.02 6.87
C ALA A 244 -10.45 6.13 7.78
N GLY A 245 -11.35 6.81 8.50
CA GLY A 245 -10.99 7.89 9.41
C GLY A 245 -10.50 9.18 8.74
N CYS A 246 -10.60 9.31 7.42
CA CYS A 246 -10.20 10.53 6.73
C CYS A 246 -11.15 11.70 7.01
N ASP A 247 -10.59 12.85 7.38
CA ASP A 247 -11.33 14.10 7.57
C ASP A 247 -10.73 15.29 6.79
N THR A 248 -9.51 15.14 6.30
CA THR A 248 -8.73 16.21 5.68
C THR A 248 -8.06 15.73 4.40
N VAL A 249 -8.06 16.59 3.38
CA VAL A 249 -7.39 16.32 2.11
C VAL A 249 -6.48 17.50 1.74
N LEU A 250 -5.22 17.21 1.48
CA LEU A 250 -4.27 18.13 0.85
C LEU A 250 -4.14 17.75 -0.62
N ILE A 251 -4.44 18.69 -1.52
CA ILE A 251 -4.39 18.48 -2.95
C ILE A 251 -3.19 19.22 -3.52
N GLN A 252 -2.23 18.46 -4.06
CA GLN A 252 -1.17 18.98 -4.91
C GLN A 252 -1.18 18.19 -6.22
N HIS A 253 -1.89 18.75 -7.19
CA HIS A 253 -2.09 18.17 -8.50
C HIS A 253 -2.21 19.31 -9.53
N GLY A 254 -1.88 19.04 -10.78
CA GLY A 254 -2.31 19.86 -11.92
C GLY A 254 -1.17 20.32 -12.81
N ILE A 255 0.07 19.99 -12.49
CA ILE A 255 1.22 20.39 -13.32
C ILE A 255 1.14 19.74 -14.71
N ASN A 256 0.62 18.51 -14.79
CA ASN A 256 0.45 17.78 -16.05
C ASN A 256 -0.69 18.33 -16.93
N ASP A 257 -1.60 19.14 -16.38
CA ASP A 257 -2.76 19.68 -17.10
C ASP A 257 -2.37 20.85 -18.03
N ILE A 258 -1.22 21.49 -17.78
CA ILE A 258 -0.63 22.58 -18.57
C ILE A 258 0.15 22.01 -19.76
#